data_AF-A0A925SRD0-F1
#
_entry.id   AF-A0A925SRD0-F1
#
_cell.length_a   1.000
_cell.length_b   1.000
_cell.length_c   1.000
_cell.angle_alpha   90.00
_cell.angle_beta   90.00
_cell.angle_gamma   90.00
#
_symmetry.space_group_name_H-M   'P 1'
#
loop_
_entity.id
_entity.type
_entity.pdbx_description
1 polymer ?
#
loop_
_entity_poly.entity_id
_entity_poly.type
_entity_poly.pdbx_seq_one_letter_code
_entity_poly.pdbx_strand_id
1 'polypeptide(L)'
;MHLTNERAFLEVIRFDRVGRFGQAPMNSLGVVDDEFFGRRDNWIAMADRLTSARMLSTDDAAAIRWFSAFGTLIANTDQHFGNISLIPENTPQPKFRLAPAY
;
A
#
# COMPACT_ATOMS: atom_id res chain seq x y z
N MET A 1 1.76 22.27 -2.06
CA MET A 1 1.68 22.90 -0.73
C MET A 1 0.94 24.21 -0.90
N HIS A 2 -0.24 24.34 -0.31
CA HIS A 2 -1.04 25.56 -0.36
C HIS A 2 -0.87 26.33 0.94
N LEU A 3 -0.59 27.62 0.82
CA LEU A 3 -0.31 28.50 1.96
C LEU A 3 -1.37 29.60 2.02
N THR A 4 -1.96 29.77 3.19
CA THR A 4 -2.69 30.99 3.56
C THR A 4 -1.84 31.77 4.57
N ASN A 5 -2.30 32.95 4.98
CA ASN A 5 -1.58 33.78 5.95
C ASN A 5 -1.37 33.12 7.32
N GLU A 6 -2.13 32.07 7.64
CA GLU A 6 -2.10 31.41 8.97
C GLU A 6 -1.96 29.88 8.90
N ARG A 7 -2.08 29.27 7.70
CA ARG A 7 -2.15 27.81 7.57
C ARG A 7 -1.35 27.32 6.38
N ALA A 8 -0.77 26.13 6.55
CA ALA A 8 -0.16 25.36 5.49
C ALA A 8 -0.95 24.07 5.27
N PHE A 9 -1.18 23.72 4.02
CA PHE A 9 -1.87 22.51 3.61
C PHE A 9 -0.99 21.66 2.69
N LEU A 10 -1.01 20.35 2.94
CA LEU A 10 -0.46 19.36 2.03
C LEU A 10 -1.59 18.86 1.13
N GLU A 11 -1.40 19.03 -0.18
CA GLU A 11 -2.30 18.50 -1.20
C GLU A 11 -1.58 17.35 -1.90
N VAL A 12 -2.18 16.17 -1.86
CA VAL A 12 -1.66 14.96 -2.51
C VAL A 12 -2.65 14.53 -3.58
N ILE A 13 -2.13 14.28 -4.79
CA ILE A 13 -2.96 13.76 -5.89
C ILE A 13 -3.32 12.31 -5.57
N ARG A 14 -4.64 12.04 -5.54
CA ARG A 14 -5.14 10.68 -5.34
C ARG A 14 -4.83 9.79 -6.54
N PHE A 15 -4.13 8.68 -6.31
CA PHE A 15 -3.82 7.69 -7.34
C PHE A 15 -4.97 6.71 -7.62
N ASP A 16 -6.05 6.72 -6.82
CA ASP A 16 -7.25 5.89 -7.00
C ASP A 16 -8.40 6.63 -7.73
N ARG A 17 -8.13 7.80 -8.33
CA ARG A 17 -9.13 8.59 -9.09
C ARG A 17 -8.77 8.63 -10.57
N VAL A 18 -9.76 8.39 -11.43
CA VAL A 18 -9.62 8.35 -12.88
C VAL A 18 -10.63 9.30 -13.51
N GLY A 19 -10.15 10.43 -14.04
CA GLY A 19 -11.03 11.49 -14.54
C GLY A 19 -11.94 12.06 -13.44
N ARG A 20 -13.06 12.66 -13.84
CA ARG A 20 -13.96 13.37 -12.91
C ARG A 20 -14.77 12.43 -12.00
N PHE A 21 -15.11 11.24 -12.47
CA PHE A 21 -16.07 10.34 -11.81
C PHE A 21 -15.55 8.91 -11.61
N GLY A 22 -14.38 8.56 -12.16
CA GLY A 22 -13.84 7.21 -12.03
C GLY A 22 -13.09 7.00 -10.71
N GLN A 23 -13.24 5.81 -10.14
CA GLN A 23 -12.49 5.34 -8.99
C GLN A 23 -11.90 3.97 -9.29
N ALA A 24 -10.61 3.79 -9.00
CA ALA A 24 -9.96 2.49 -9.05
C ALA A 24 -10.17 1.74 -7.73
N PRO A 25 -10.37 0.41 -7.76
CA PRO A 25 -10.42 -0.38 -6.54
C PRO A 25 -9.07 -0.38 -5.82
N MET A 26 -9.11 -0.31 -4.50
CA MET A 26 -7.91 -0.27 -3.66
C MET A 26 -8.22 -0.93 -2.32
N ASN A 27 -7.37 -1.85 -1.89
CA ASN A 27 -7.45 -2.53 -0.61
C ASN A 27 -6.23 -2.16 0.22
N SER A 28 -6.40 -1.84 1.50
CA SER A 28 -5.23 -1.74 2.39
C SER A 28 -4.61 -3.11 2.59
N LEU A 29 -3.33 -3.15 2.92
CA LEU A 29 -2.64 -4.38 3.30
C LEU A 29 -3.35 -5.07 4.48
N GLY A 30 -4.00 -4.30 5.35
CA GLY A 30 -4.78 -4.80 6.48
C GLY A 30 -6.02 -5.59 6.06
N VAL A 31 -6.79 -5.10 5.08
CA VAL A 31 -7.96 -5.83 4.54
C VAL A 31 -7.52 -7.13 3.88
N VAL A 32 -6.42 -7.11 3.14
CA VAL A 32 -5.87 -8.32 2.51
C VAL A 32 -5.33 -9.30 3.56
N ASP A 33 -4.69 -8.80 4.63
CA ASP A 33 -4.25 -9.65 5.72
C ASP A 33 -5.44 -10.31 6.42
N ASP A 34 -6.50 -9.57 6.75
CA ASP A 34 -7.69 -10.09 7.42
C ASP A 34 -8.38 -11.19 6.62
N GLU A 35 -8.47 -11.02 5.29
CA GLU A 35 -9.13 -11.99 4.40
C GLU A 35 -8.35 -13.31 4.28
N PHE A 36 -7.02 -13.23 4.17
CA PHE A 36 -6.21 -14.40 3.76
C PHE A 36 -5.31 -14.98 4.84
N PHE A 37 -4.91 -14.22 5.86
CA PHE A 37 -3.84 -14.64 6.78
C PHE A 37 -4.08 -14.34 8.28
N GLY A 38 -4.74 -13.24 8.62
CA GLY A 38 -5.10 -12.84 9.99
C GLY A 38 -3.93 -12.69 10.96
N ARG A 39 -2.78 -12.14 10.52
CA ARG A 39 -1.56 -12.05 11.35
C ARG A 39 -1.27 -10.65 11.89
N ARG A 40 -1.49 -9.61 11.07
CA ARG A 40 -1.22 -8.19 11.39
C ARG A 40 0.17 -7.93 12.00
N ASP A 41 1.21 -8.58 11.47
CA ASP A 41 2.59 -8.49 11.95
C ASP A 41 3.34 -7.25 11.40
N ASN A 42 4.17 -7.41 10.37
CA ASN A 42 4.93 -6.34 9.75
C ASN A 42 4.93 -6.47 8.22
N TRP A 43 5.27 -5.38 7.52
CA TRP A 43 5.21 -5.34 6.06
C TRP A 43 6.14 -6.33 5.38
N ILE A 44 7.32 -6.61 5.95
CA ILE A 44 8.29 -7.55 5.37
C ILE A 44 7.71 -8.97 5.40
N ALA A 45 7.23 -9.41 6.56
CA ALA A 45 6.60 -10.71 6.73
C ALA A 45 5.35 -10.86 5.86
N MET A 46 4.54 -9.81 5.72
CA MET A 46 3.40 -9.81 4.81
C MET A 46 3.80 -9.90 3.34
N ALA A 47 4.84 -9.19 2.91
CA ALA A 47 5.37 -9.29 1.55
C ALA A 47 5.82 -10.73 1.23
N ASP A 48 6.54 -11.37 2.15
CA ASP A 48 6.98 -12.77 2.00
C ASP A 48 5.80 -13.74 1.87
N ARG A 49 4.75 -13.53 2.68
CA ARG A 49 3.51 -14.33 2.63
C ARG A 49 2.77 -14.16 1.31
N LEU A 50 2.61 -12.93 0.84
CA LEU A 50 1.95 -12.63 -0.43
C LEU A 50 2.71 -13.20 -1.62
N THR A 51 4.05 -13.10 -1.64
CA THR A 51 4.87 -13.73 -2.69
C THR A 51 4.75 -15.25 -2.66
N SER A 52 4.81 -15.87 -1.48
CA SER A 52 4.68 -17.33 -1.32
C SER A 52 3.32 -17.85 -1.78
N ALA A 53 2.25 -17.07 -1.54
CA ALA A 53 0.91 -17.35 -2.00
C ALA A 53 0.68 -17.00 -3.49
N ARG A 54 1.69 -16.46 -4.19
CA ARG A 54 1.61 -15.98 -5.59
C ARG A 54 0.57 -14.88 -5.81
N MET A 55 0.24 -14.14 -4.76
CA MET A 55 -0.73 -13.04 -4.79
C MET A 55 -0.08 -11.69 -5.12
N LEU A 56 1.25 -11.61 -5.09
CA LEU A 56 2.03 -10.42 -5.42
C LEU A 56 3.28 -10.82 -6.23
N SER A 57 3.71 -9.95 -7.15
CA SER A 57 4.98 -10.15 -7.86
C SER A 57 6.18 -10.05 -6.93
N THR A 58 7.33 -10.61 -7.34
CA THR A 58 8.59 -10.46 -6.59
C THR A 58 9.03 -9.00 -6.48
N ASP A 59 8.78 -8.21 -7.52
CA ASP A 59 9.19 -6.82 -7.60
C ASP A 59 8.34 -5.94 -6.67
N ASP A 60 7.02 -6.13 -6.67
CA ASP A 60 6.14 -5.42 -5.74
C ASP A 60 6.42 -5.83 -4.28
N ALA A 61 6.72 -7.10 -4.02
CA ALA A 61 7.12 -7.54 -2.69
C ALA A 61 8.46 -6.91 -2.26
N ALA A 62 9.43 -6.81 -3.17
CA ALA A 62 10.69 -6.10 -2.92
C ALA A 62 10.46 -4.62 -2.62
N ALA A 63 9.52 -3.97 -3.31
CA ALA A 63 9.15 -2.58 -3.04
C ALA A 63 8.51 -2.40 -1.65
N ILE A 64 7.65 -3.32 -1.20
CA ILE A 64 7.10 -3.28 0.17
C ILE A 64 8.23 -3.41 1.22
N ARG A 65 9.18 -4.34 1.00
CA ARG A 65 10.36 -4.47 1.89
C ARG A 65 11.19 -3.19 1.89
N TRP A 66 11.35 -2.56 0.73
CA TRP A 66 12.04 -1.27 0.61
C TRP A 66 11.33 -0.15 1.34
N PHE A 67 9.99 -0.05 1.28
CA PHE A 67 9.22 0.92 2.05
C PHE A 67 9.41 0.75 3.56
N SER A 68 9.49 -0.50 4.04
CA SER A 68 9.80 -0.78 5.43
C SER A 68 11.18 -0.23 5.83
N ALA A 69 12.21 -0.55 5.05
CA ALA A 69 13.59 -0.09 5.27
C ALA A 69 13.71 1.44 5.18
N PHE A 70 13.13 2.06 4.15
CA PHE A 70 13.12 3.50 3.96
C PHE A 70 12.45 4.21 5.14
N GLY A 71 11.27 3.74 5.57
CA GLY A 71 10.58 4.31 6.73
C GLY A 71 11.42 4.24 8.00
N THR A 72 12.13 3.13 8.23
CA THR A 72 13.07 3.01 9.36
C THR A 72 14.20 4.04 9.27
N LEU A 73 14.79 4.23 8.09
CA LEU A 73 15.90 5.17 7.88
C LEU A 73 15.51 6.63 8.09
N ILE A 74 14.25 6.99 7.80
CA ILE A 74 13.73 8.35 8.04
C ILE A 74 13.01 8.50 9.39
N ALA A 75 13.11 7.48 10.26
CA ALA A 75 12.43 7.42 11.55
C ALA A 75 10.90 7.57 11.47
N ASN A 76 10.27 7.12 10.38
CA ASN A 76 8.82 6.96 10.32
C ASN A 76 8.42 5.73 11.15
N THR A 77 7.91 5.97 12.36
CA THR A 77 7.47 4.92 13.27
C THR A 77 6.04 4.44 13.02
N ASP A 78 5.28 5.12 12.15
CA ASP A 78 3.87 4.80 11.87
C ASP A 78 3.72 3.89 10.64
N GLN A 79 4.34 2.71 10.69
CA GLN A 79 4.34 1.73 9.59
C GLN A 79 3.23 0.69 9.76
N HIS A 80 1.99 1.14 9.90
CA HIS A 80 0.84 0.24 10.05
C HIS A 80 0.31 -0.27 8.71
N PHE A 81 -0.43 -1.38 8.71
CA PHE A 81 -0.97 -2.03 7.49
C PHE A 81 -1.96 -1.16 6.69
N GLY A 82 -2.39 -0.03 7.24
CA GLY A 82 -3.23 0.96 6.56
C GLY A 82 -2.44 1.94 5.70
N ASN A 83 -1.10 1.95 5.76
CA ASN A 83 -0.22 2.81 4.97
C ASN A 83 0.34 2.13 3.71
N ILE A 84 -0.07 0.88 3.45
CA ILE A 84 0.21 0.16 2.20
C ILE A 84 -1.11 -0.17 1.55
N SER A 85 -1.21 0.12 0.27
CA SER A 85 -2.39 -0.15 -0.54
C SER A 85 -2.05 -1.06 -1.72
N LEU A 86 -2.98 -1.96 -2.03
CA LEU A 86 -2.90 -2.96 -3.07
C LEU A 86 -4.07 -2.78 -4.05
N ILE A 87 -3.78 -2.86 -5.34
CA ILE A 87 -4.76 -2.77 -6.43
C ILE A 87 -5.05 -4.19 -6.92
N PRO A 88 -6.30 -4.68 -6.87
CA PRO A 88 -6.63 -6.00 -7.38
C PRO A 88 -6.43 -6.08 -8.89
N GLU A 89 -5.81 -7.16 -9.36
CA GLU A 89 -5.74 -7.51 -10.77
C GLU A 89 -7.00 -8.26 -11.21
N ASN A 90 -7.39 -8.12 -12.48
CA ASN A 90 -8.50 -8.88 -13.04
C ASN A 90 -8.05 -10.29 -13.44
N THR A 91 -7.88 -11.16 -12.44
CA THR A 91 -7.45 -12.56 -12.60
C THR A 91 -8.41 -13.52 -11.90
N PRO A 92 -8.52 -14.80 -12.34
CA PRO A 92 -9.37 -15.79 -11.66
C PRO A 92 -8.97 -16.10 -10.22
N GLN A 93 -7.70 -15.91 -9.88
CA GLN A 93 -7.14 -16.09 -8.55
C GLN A 93 -6.83 -14.72 -7.94
N PRO A 94 -6.88 -14.55 -6.60
CA PRO A 94 -6.51 -13.30 -5.97
C PRO A 94 -5.07 -12.90 -6.31
N LYS A 95 -4.92 -11.78 -7.01
CA LYS A 95 -3.62 -11.20 -7.33
C LYS A 95 -3.72 -9.69 -7.25
N PHE A 96 -2.64 -9.08 -6.79
CA PHE A 96 -2.57 -7.65 -6.53
C PHE A 96 -1.32 -7.05 -7.15
N ARG A 97 -1.40 -5.75 -7.42
CA ARG A 97 -0.23 -4.88 -7.63
C ARG A 97 -0.09 -3.92 -6.47
N LEU A 98 1.15 -3.54 -6.17
CA LEU A 98 1.41 -2.48 -5.21
C LEU A 98 0.94 -1.12 -5.75
N ALA A 99 0.21 -0.36 -4.93
CA ALA A 99 -0.09 1.04 -5.20
C ALA A 99 1.09 1.94 -4.83
N PRO A 100 1.17 3.17 -5.37
CA PRO A 100 2.19 4.13 -4.95
C PRO A 100 2.19 4.35 -3.43
N ALA A 101 3.38 4.58 -2.85
CA ALA A 101 3.51 5.06 -1.48
C ALA A 101 2.92 6.48 -1.34
N TYR A 102 2.46 6.82 -0.14
CA TYR A 102 1.86 8.10 0.21
C TYR A 102 2.33 8.60 1.58
#